data_AF-A0A1C9IEE5-F1
#
_entry.id   AF-A0A1C9IEE5-F1
#
_cell.length_a   1.000
_cell.length_b   1.000
_cell.length_c   1.000
_cell.angle_alpha   90.00
_cell.angle_beta   90.00
_cell.angle_gamma   90.00
#
_symmetry.space_group_name_H-M   'P 1'
#
loop_
_entity.id
_entity.type
_entity.pdbx_description
1 polymer ?
#
loop_
_entity_poly.entity_id
_entity_poly.type
_entity_poly.pdbx_seq_one_letter_code
_entity_poly.pdbx_strand_id
1 'polypeptide(L)'
;MKFSKMKKCIWRLKNYIFKHGEKWDKLAPNIHEIESYVAETLNIKPSALLMENSNKYSVEYQLARYCGNTINHNLRKDGDHPDLETFLAAFDNYKTKKNIVLYRGVCPEVFCENIQAADYLAGVDLYDKAFLNTSLIKGYEFNYVNKLRILVPKGTKAIYLGKVNGEESYEVVITKGAKLKIVSMDARYYNCILLETDSR
;
A
#
# COMPACT_ATOMS: atom_id res chain seq x y z
N MET A 1 -16.02 -5.40 -15.76
CA MET A 1 -15.94 -4.58 -14.54
C MET A 1 -16.77 -5.26 -13.44
N LYS A 2 -16.11 -5.87 -12.43
CA LYS A 2 -16.71 -6.90 -11.55
C LYS A 2 -17.69 -6.42 -10.46
N PHE A 3 -17.70 -5.15 -10.06
CA PHE A 3 -18.70 -4.66 -9.09
C PHE A 3 -19.97 -4.15 -9.78
N SER A 4 -21.12 -4.65 -9.34
CA SER A 4 -22.43 -4.22 -9.86
C SER A 4 -22.65 -2.72 -9.66
N LYS A 5 -23.44 -2.11 -10.55
CA LYS A 5 -23.83 -0.69 -10.43
C LYS A 5 -24.46 -0.41 -9.05
N MET A 6 -25.32 -1.32 -8.58
CA MET A 6 -25.96 -1.23 -7.28
C MET A 6 -24.95 -1.15 -6.13
N LYS A 7 -23.92 -2.03 -6.12
CA LYS A 7 -22.87 -2.01 -5.08
C LYS A 7 -22.12 -0.68 -5.06
N LYS A 8 -21.77 -0.15 -6.25
CA LYS A 8 -21.14 1.17 -6.38
C LYS A 8 -22.03 2.31 -5.89
N CYS A 9 -23.33 2.29 -6.17
CA CYS A 9 -24.28 3.28 -5.64
C CYS A 9 -24.33 3.25 -4.11
N ILE A 10 -24.39 2.06 -3.51
CA ILE A 10 -24.37 1.90 -2.04
C ILE A 10 -23.08 2.49 -1.45
N TRP A 11 -21.92 2.21 -2.05
CA TRP A 11 -20.65 2.77 -1.58
C TRP A 11 -20.58 4.30 -1.71
N ARG A 12 -21.14 4.87 -2.77
CA ARG A 12 -21.25 6.33 -2.93
C ARG A 12 -22.14 6.96 -1.86
N LEU A 13 -23.30 6.34 -1.59
CA LEU A 13 -24.21 6.77 -0.53
C LEU A 13 -23.54 6.70 0.85
N LYS A 14 -22.81 5.61 1.13
CA LYS A 14 -22.01 5.49 2.36
C LYS A 14 -20.97 6.60 2.47
N ASN A 15 -20.27 6.95 1.38
CA ASN A 15 -19.31 8.05 1.45
C ASN A 15 -20.01 9.40 1.70
N TYR A 16 -21.18 9.63 1.09
CA TYR A 16 -21.96 10.84 1.31
C TYR A 16 -22.35 11.02 2.78
N ILE A 17 -22.82 9.94 3.43
CA ILE A 17 -23.24 9.96 4.84
C ILE A 17 -22.04 10.05 5.80
N PHE A 18 -21.05 9.16 5.64
CA PHE A 18 -19.99 8.99 6.62
C PHE A 18 -18.75 9.85 6.36
N LYS A 19 -18.62 10.39 5.13
CA LYS A 19 -17.51 11.22 4.67
C LYS A 19 -16.14 10.59 4.90
N HIS A 20 -16.02 9.28 4.66
CA HIS A 20 -14.76 8.54 4.83
C HIS A 20 -13.60 9.23 4.11
N GLY A 21 -13.80 9.62 2.84
CA GLY A 21 -12.74 10.22 2.05
C GLY A 21 -12.19 11.53 2.65
N GLU A 22 -13.08 12.44 3.03
CA GLU A 22 -12.69 13.72 3.64
C GLU A 22 -12.01 13.51 5.01
N LYS A 23 -12.55 12.62 5.84
CA LYS A 23 -11.99 12.32 7.16
C LYS A 23 -10.60 11.68 7.08
N TRP A 24 -10.41 10.78 6.13
CA TRP A 24 -9.14 10.08 5.94
C TRP A 24 -8.08 10.95 5.26
N ASP A 25 -8.47 11.83 4.34
CA ASP A 25 -7.53 12.80 3.76
C ASP A 25 -6.89 13.70 4.84
N LYS A 26 -7.64 14.04 5.92
CA LYS A 26 -7.12 14.81 7.06
C LYS A 26 -6.09 14.06 7.92
N LEU A 27 -5.95 12.75 7.76
CA LEU A 27 -4.96 11.93 8.46
C LEU A 27 -3.64 11.81 7.70
N ALA A 28 -3.62 12.17 6.41
CA ALA A 28 -2.43 12.13 5.58
C ALA A 28 -1.60 13.42 5.80
N PRO A 29 -0.26 13.33 5.74
CA PRO A 29 0.59 14.50 5.91
C PRO A 29 0.54 15.41 4.68
N ASN A 30 0.92 16.68 4.89
CA ASN A 30 1.34 17.55 3.81
C ASN A 30 2.81 17.28 3.43
N ILE A 31 3.20 17.67 2.21
CA ILE A 31 4.56 17.49 1.66
C ILE A 31 5.66 18.06 2.57
N HIS A 32 5.38 19.17 3.26
CA HIS A 32 6.33 19.85 4.14
C HIS A 32 6.52 19.16 5.50
N GLU A 33 5.65 18.21 5.85
CA GLU A 33 5.62 17.56 7.17
C GLU A 33 6.00 16.07 7.09
N ILE A 34 6.47 15.61 5.93
CA ILE A 34 6.71 14.19 5.68
C ILE A 34 7.72 13.60 6.65
N GLU A 35 8.84 14.30 6.88
CA GLU A 35 9.92 13.75 7.70
C GLU A 35 9.48 13.56 9.15
N SER A 36 8.80 14.56 9.74
CA SER A 36 8.23 14.45 11.09
C SER A 36 7.11 13.41 11.14
N TYR A 37 6.22 13.38 10.14
CA TYR A 37 5.13 12.41 10.09
C TYR A 37 5.64 10.98 10.02
N VAL A 38 6.63 10.68 9.16
CA VAL A 38 7.22 9.35 9.02
C VAL A 38 7.89 8.93 10.33
N ALA A 39 8.65 9.82 10.98
CA ALA A 39 9.28 9.52 12.26
C ALA A 39 8.25 9.13 13.35
N GLU A 40 7.09 9.78 13.35
CA GLU A 40 6.02 9.53 14.33
C GLU A 40 5.13 8.32 14.03
N THR A 41 4.90 8.00 12.75
CA THR A 41 3.86 7.06 12.32
C THR A 41 4.41 5.77 11.74
N LEU A 42 5.62 5.81 11.19
CA LEU A 42 6.34 4.69 10.60
C LEU A 42 7.65 4.52 11.36
N ASN A 43 8.69 3.99 10.71
CA ASN A 43 9.98 3.72 11.31
C ASN A 43 11.08 4.63 10.76
N ILE A 44 12.28 4.46 11.32
CA ILE A 44 13.50 5.23 11.01
C ILE A 44 13.69 5.31 9.50
N LYS A 45 14.08 6.50 9.02
CA LYS A 45 14.43 6.78 7.63
C LYS A 45 15.33 5.65 7.10
N PRO A 46 14.93 4.93 6.04
CA PRO A 46 15.76 3.86 5.53
C PRO A 46 17.08 4.41 5.03
N SER A 47 18.16 3.68 5.30
CA SER A 47 19.45 3.98 4.70
C SER A 47 19.52 3.32 3.32
N ALA A 48 20.16 3.98 2.34
CA ALA A 48 20.43 3.36 1.03
C ALA A 48 21.52 2.26 1.11
N LEU A 49 22.40 2.36 2.10
CA LEU A 49 23.53 1.45 2.32
C LEU A 49 23.35 0.69 3.64
N LEU A 50 23.80 -0.57 3.68
CA LEU A 50 23.76 -1.39 4.91
C LEU A 50 24.53 -0.75 6.07
N MET A 51 25.60 0.01 5.78
CA MET A 51 26.39 0.82 6.72
C MET A 51 26.97 2.01 5.95
N GLU A 52 27.25 3.13 6.63
CA GLU A 52 28.06 4.22 6.04
C GLU A 52 29.39 3.61 5.55
N ASN A 53 29.71 3.80 4.26
CA ASN A 53 30.87 3.24 3.53
C ASN A 53 30.79 1.75 3.11
N SER A 54 29.60 1.15 3.07
CA SER A 54 29.39 -0.19 2.48
C SER A 54 29.16 -0.12 0.96
N ASN A 55 29.70 -1.09 0.21
CA ASN A 55 29.34 -1.32 -1.21
C ASN A 55 28.06 -2.17 -1.37
N LYS A 56 27.37 -2.52 -0.28
CA LYS A 56 26.16 -3.34 -0.29
C LYS A 56 24.91 -2.49 0.03
N TYR A 57 23.94 -2.55 -0.87
CA TYR A 57 22.65 -1.88 -0.73
C TYR A 57 21.79 -2.49 0.38
N SER A 58 21.06 -1.63 1.09
CA SER A 58 20.09 -2.04 2.09
C SER A 58 18.92 -2.82 1.48
N VAL A 59 18.15 -3.53 2.33
CA VAL A 59 16.95 -4.23 1.86
C VAL A 59 15.91 -3.24 1.37
N GLU A 60 15.84 -2.05 1.97
CA GLU A 60 14.92 -0.99 1.57
C GLU A 60 15.24 -0.43 0.18
N TYR A 61 16.52 -0.25 -0.15
CA TYR A 61 16.92 0.13 -1.51
C TYR A 61 16.57 -0.96 -2.52
N GLN A 62 16.78 -2.23 -2.15
CA GLN A 62 16.40 -3.36 -2.99
C GLN A 62 14.87 -3.43 -3.18
N LEU A 63 14.07 -3.27 -2.12
CA LEU A 63 12.62 -3.22 -2.19
C LEU A 63 12.14 -2.10 -3.14
N ALA A 64 12.70 -0.89 -3.00
CA ALA A 64 12.36 0.25 -3.86
C ALA A 64 12.67 -0.05 -5.34
N ARG A 65 13.75 -0.78 -5.62
CA ARG A 65 14.19 -1.09 -6.99
C ARG A 65 13.48 -2.30 -7.60
N TYR A 66 13.18 -3.33 -6.82
CA TYR A 66 12.78 -4.66 -7.33
C TYR A 66 11.29 -4.97 -7.15
N CYS A 67 10.61 -4.42 -6.14
CA CYS A 67 9.21 -4.76 -5.88
C CYS A 67 8.24 -4.23 -6.95
N GLY A 68 8.60 -3.19 -7.69
CA GLY A 68 7.73 -2.61 -8.72
C GLY A 68 7.41 -3.55 -9.90
N ASN A 69 8.32 -4.45 -10.26
CA ASN A 69 8.25 -5.16 -11.54
C ASN A 69 8.21 -6.69 -11.38
N THR A 70 9.37 -7.35 -11.18
CA THR A 70 9.48 -8.81 -11.34
C THR A 70 8.85 -9.59 -10.18
N ILE A 71 9.12 -9.19 -8.94
CA ILE A 71 8.63 -9.89 -7.74
C ILE A 71 7.10 -9.84 -7.69
N ASN A 72 6.53 -8.64 -7.81
CA ASN A 72 5.09 -8.46 -7.73
C ASN A 72 4.34 -9.17 -8.86
N HIS A 73 4.91 -9.22 -10.06
CA HIS A 73 4.33 -9.98 -11.16
C HIS A 73 4.27 -11.48 -10.84
N ASN A 74 5.37 -12.05 -10.35
CA ASN A 74 5.45 -13.47 -10.00
C ASN A 74 4.47 -13.82 -8.87
N LEU A 75 4.48 -13.04 -7.78
CA LEU A 75 3.64 -13.30 -6.61
C LEU A 75 2.14 -13.29 -6.94
N ARG A 76 1.67 -12.42 -7.86
CA ARG A 76 0.25 -12.41 -8.28
C ARG A 76 -0.15 -13.66 -9.05
N LYS A 77 0.82 -14.31 -9.70
CA LYS A 77 0.66 -15.56 -10.46
C LYS A 77 1.02 -16.80 -9.66
N ASP A 78 1.07 -16.70 -8.33
CA ASP A 78 1.47 -17.79 -7.42
C ASP A 78 2.89 -18.33 -7.71
N GLY A 79 3.75 -17.50 -8.30
CA GLY A 79 5.17 -17.76 -8.49
C GLY A 79 6.01 -17.28 -7.32
N ASP A 80 7.26 -17.72 -7.28
CA ASP A 80 8.22 -17.41 -6.22
C ASP A 80 9.30 -16.41 -6.70
N HIS A 81 10.07 -15.88 -5.75
CA HIS A 81 11.28 -15.10 -6.01
C HIS A 81 12.37 -15.48 -5.01
N PRO A 82 13.63 -15.73 -5.45
CA PRO A 82 14.72 -16.17 -4.57
C PRO A 82 14.93 -15.29 -3.33
N ASP A 83 14.74 -13.97 -3.48
CA ASP A 83 14.91 -13.00 -2.41
C ASP A 83 13.64 -12.74 -1.56
N LEU A 84 12.54 -13.44 -1.81
CA LEU A 84 11.26 -13.19 -1.13
C LEU A 84 11.39 -13.29 0.39
N GLU A 85 12.06 -14.33 0.90
CA GLU A 85 12.24 -14.52 2.33
C GLU A 85 13.10 -13.44 2.98
N THR A 86 14.12 -12.95 2.27
CA THR A 86 14.94 -11.82 2.70
C THR A 86 14.09 -10.55 2.85
N PHE A 87 13.23 -10.28 1.86
CA PHE A 87 12.32 -9.14 1.89
C PHE A 87 11.31 -9.25 3.03
N LEU A 88 10.65 -10.39 3.16
CA LEU A 88 9.70 -10.64 4.24
C LEU A 88 10.35 -10.49 5.62
N ALA A 89 11.64 -10.83 5.76
CA ALA A 89 12.38 -10.72 7.01
C ALA A 89 12.66 -9.28 7.38
N ALA A 90 12.95 -8.42 6.40
CA ALA A 90 13.08 -7.00 6.65
C ALA A 90 11.79 -6.44 7.28
N PHE A 91 10.62 -6.78 6.73
CA PHE A 91 9.31 -6.30 7.24
C PHE A 91 9.02 -6.62 8.71
N ASP A 92 9.68 -7.61 9.32
CA ASP A 92 9.48 -7.91 10.74
C ASP A 92 9.94 -6.77 11.66
N ASN A 93 10.88 -5.95 11.19
CA ASN A 93 11.42 -4.79 11.89
C ASN A 93 10.63 -3.49 11.65
N TYR A 94 9.65 -3.50 10.73
CA TYR A 94 8.92 -2.29 10.35
C TYR A 94 7.42 -2.45 10.59
N LYS A 95 6.88 -1.65 11.50
CA LYS A 95 5.44 -1.62 11.81
C LYS A 95 4.94 -0.19 11.94
N THR A 96 3.73 0.06 11.45
CA THR A 96 3.05 1.34 11.66
C THR A 96 2.83 1.56 13.16
N LYS A 97 3.19 2.75 13.66
CA LYS A 97 3.02 3.16 15.06
C LYS A 97 1.63 3.73 15.34
N LYS A 98 0.99 4.26 14.30
CA LYS A 98 -0.38 4.82 14.31
C LYS A 98 -1.14 4.30 13.09
N ASN A 99 -2.46 4.52 13.07
CA ASN A 99 -3.21 4.37 11.83
C ASN A 99 -2.75 5.43 10.83
N ILE A 100 -2.56 5.04 9.58
CA ILE A 100 -2.14 5.95 8.50
C ILE A 100 -3.07 5.80 7.30
N VAL A 101 -3.02 6.78 6.39
CA VAL A 101 -3.76 6.74 5.14
C VAL A 101 -2.79 6.74 3.97
N LEU A 102 -2.95 5.78 3.07
CA LEU A 102 -2.10 5.59 1.90
C LEU A 102 -2.94 5.63 0.61
N TYR A 103 -2.31 5.98 -0.50
CA TYR A 103 -2.94 6.14 -1.80
C TYR A 103 -2.31 5.21 -2.83
N ARG A 104 -3.12 4.58 -3.69
CA ARG A 104 -2.62 3.68 -4.73
C ARG A 104 -3.41 3.81 -6.01
N GLY A 105 -2.73 4.09 -7.11
CA GLY A 105 -3.26 3.86 -8.44
C GLY A 105 -3.08 2.39 -8.82
N VAL A 106 -4.11 1.78 -9.40
CA VAL A 106 -4.10 0.38 -9.82
C VAL A 106 -4.52 0.29 -11.29
N CYS A 107 -3.68 -0.31 -12.13
CA CYS A 107 -4.05 -0.54 -13.52
C CYS A 107 -5.28 -1.47 -13.60
N PRO A 108 -6.11 -1.37 -14.66
CA PRO A 108 -7.34 -2.14 -14.75
C PRO A 108 -7.17 -3.66 -14.65
N GLU A 109 -6.07 -4.19 -15.17
CA GLU A 109 -5.73 -5.62 -15.13
C GLU A 109 -5.49 -6.09 -13.69
N VAL A 110 -4.51 -5.51 -12.99
CA VAL A 110 -4.23 -5.83 -11.58
C VAL A 110 -5.45 -5.59 -10.68
N PHE A 111 -6.25 -4.57 -10.96
CA PHE A 111 -7.47 -4.34 -10.20
C PHE A 111 -8.49 -5.49 -10.39
N CYS A 112 -8.60 -6.04 -11.60
CA CYS A 112 -9.47 -7.19 -11.88
C CYS A 112 -8.93 -8.47 -11.23
N GLU A 113 -7.62 -8.71 -11.32
CA GLU A 113 -6.94 -9.82 -10.66
C GLU A 113 -7.16 -9.78 -9.14
N ASN A 114 -7.00 -8.60 -8.51
CA ASN A 114 -7.21 -8.46 -7.08
C ASN A 114 -8.66 -8.76 -6.65
N ILE A 115 -9.65 -8.46 -7.50
CA ILE A 115 -11.04 -8.86 -7.22
C ILE A 115 -11.20 -10.38 -7.38
N GLN A 116 -10.64 -10.98 -8.44
CA GLN A 116 -10.66 -12.44 -8.65
C GLN A 116 -10.01 -13.20 -7.50
N ALA A 117 -8.86 -12.74 -7.02
CA ALA A 117 -8.17 -13.33 -5.90
C ALA A 117 -8.99 -13.26 -4.59
N ALA A 118 -9.93 -12.31 -4.47
CA ALA A 118 -10.80 -12.17 -3.33
C ALA A 118 -12.10 -13.00 -3.40
N ASP A 119 -12.42 -13.64 -4.54
CA ASP A 119 -13.72 -14.29 -4.77
C ASP A 119 -14.06 -15.37 -3.70
N TYR A 120 -13.04 -15.99 -3.09
CA TYR A 120 -13.18 -17.03 -2.07
C TYR A 120 -12.91 -16.54 -0.64
N LEU A 121 -12.65 -15.25 -0.44
CA LEU A 121 -12.29 -14.67 0.85
C LEU A 121 -13.47 -13.89 1.44
N ALA A 122 -14.12 -14.46 2.45
CA ALA A 122 -15.27 -13.84 3.09
C ALA A 122 -14.92 -12.46 3.67
N GLY A 123 -15.69 -11.44 3.28
CA GLY A 123 -15.51 -10.07 3.78
C GLY A 123 -14.37 -9.27 3.14
N VAL A 124 -13.69 -9.83 2.13
CA VAL A 124 -12.63 -9.17 1.36
C VAL A 124 -13.18 -8.77 -0.01
N ASP A 125 -12.92 -7.53 -0.44
CA ASP A 125 -13.31 -7.04 -1.76
C ASP A 125 -12.15 -7.04 -2.77
N LEU A 126 -10.92 -6.92 -2.27
CA LEU A 126 -9.69 -6.95 -3.07
C LEU A 126 -8.61 -7.70 -2.28
N TYR A 127 -7.88 -8.58 -2.96
CA TYR A 127 -6.74 -9.29 -2.40
C TYR A 127 -5.53 -9.12 -3.33
N ASP A 128 -4.53 -8.34 -2.90
CA ASP A 128 -3.26 -8.20 -3.63
C ASP A 128 -2.27 -9.20 -3.02
N LYS A 129 -2.02 -10.32 -3.71
CA LYS A 129 -1.09 -11.37 -3.26
C LYS A 129 0.34 -10.88 -3.11
N ALA A 130 0.70 -9.82 -3.84
CA ALA A 130 2.03 -9.26 -3.88
C ALA A 130 2.24 -8.16 -2.83
N PHE A 131 3.41 -7.53 -2.82
CA PHE A 131 3.65 -6.34 -2.01
C PHE A 131 2.77 -5.19 -2.50
N LEU A 132 2.22 -4.43 -1.56
CA LEU A 132 1.32 -3.32 -1.89
C LEU A 132 2.08 -1.99 -1.88
N ASN A 133 2.57 -1.59 -3.06
CA ASN A 133 3.18 -0.26 -3.27
C ASN A 133 2.12 0.84 -3.22
N THR A 134 2.37 1.86 -2.40
CA THR A 134 1.45 2.98 -2.19
C THR A 134 2.23 4.28 -2.06
N SER A 135 1.51 5.41 -2.12
CA SER A 135 2.03 6.72 -1.80
C SER A 135 1.47 7.19 -0.46
N LEU A 136 2.31 7.82 0.36
CA LEU A 136 1.91 8.52 1.57
C LEU A 136 1.19 9.84 1.27
N ILE A 137 1.49 10.47 0.12
CA ILE A 137 0.91 11.75 -0.29
C ILE A 137 -0.14 11.52 -1.37
N LYS A 138 -1.31 12.12 -1.17
CA LYS A 138 -2.40 12.14 -2.14
C LYS A 138 -1.96 12.85 -3.42
N GLY A 139 -2.25 12.24 -4.57
CA GLY A 139 -1.92 12.77 -5.89
C GLY A 139 -0.54 12.33 -6.41
N TYR A 140 0.26 11.67 -5.57
CA TYR A 140 1.56 11.08 -5.96
C TYR A 140 1.47 9.57 -6.21
N GLU A 141 0.29 8.96 -6.02
CA GLU A 141 0.04 7.62 -6.54
C GLU A 141 -0.06 7.61 -8.07
N PHE A 142 0.25 6.46 -8.69
CA PHE A 142 0.11 6.31 -10.15
C PHE A 142 -1.26 6.77 -10.68
N ASN A 143 -1.27 7.46 -11.82
CA ASN A 143 -2.49 8.03 -12.36
C ASN A 143 -3.31 7.01 -13.18
N TYR A 144 -3.92 6.05 -12.50
CA TYR A 144 -4.85 5.09 -13.09
C TYR A 144 -6.32 5.45 -12.80
N VAL A 145 -7.22 4.86 -13.59
CA VAL A 145 -8.68 4.99 -13.41
C VAL A 145 -9.14 4.41 -12.07
N ASN A 146 -8.54 3.31 -11.61
CA ASN A 146 -8.83 2.76 -10.30
C ASN A 146 -7.83 3.34 -9.30
N LYS A 147 -8.34 4.10 -8.33
CA LYS A 147 -7.53 4.61 -7.23
C LYS A 147 -8.10 4.15 -5.90
N LEU A 148 -7.20 3.80 -4.99
CA LEU A 148 -7.51 3.37 -3.64
C LEU A 148 -7.04 4.43 -2.65
N ARG A 149 -7.91 4.74 -1.68
CA ARG A 149 -7.53 5.42 -0.44
C ARG A 149 -7.66 4.39 0.67
N ILE A 150 -6.55 4.05 1.30
CA ILE A 150 -6.45 2.87 2.18
C ILE A 150 -6.17 3.36 3.59
N LEU A 151 -7.10 3.08 4.51
CA LEU A 151 -6.85 3.18 5.93
C LEU A 151 -6.05 1.95 6.38
N VAL A 152 -4.83 2.18 6.83
CA VAL A 152 -3.89 1.15 7.29
C VAL A 152 -3.85 1.19 8.82
N PRO A 153 -4.22 0.10 9.51
CA PRO A 153 -4.16 0.03 10.96
C PRO A 153 -2.75 0.17 11.52
N LYS A 154 -2.67 0.60 12.79
CA LYS A 154 -1.47 0.47 13.62
C LYS A 154 -1.02 -1.00 13.69
N GLY A 155 0.29 -1.23 13.69
CA GLY A 155 0.91 -2.54 13.79
C GLY A 155 1.09 -3.26 12.44
N THR A 156 0.58 -2.69 11.34
CA THR A 156 0.78 -3.24 9.99
C THR A 156 2.25 -3.19 9.61
N LYS A 157 2.75 -4.29 9.02
CA LYS A 157 4.11 -4.34 8.48
C LYS A 157 4.24 -3.47 7.22
N ALA A 158 4.90 -2.33 7.34
CA ALA A 158 5.04 -1.36 6.26
C ALA A 158 6.36 -0.59 6.35
N ILE A 159 6.96 -0.31 5.20
CA ILE A 159 8.25 0.39 5.07
C ILE A 159 8.04 1.65 4.24
N TYR A 160 8.44 2.80 4.78
CA TYR A 160 8.56 4.03 3.98
C TYR A 160 9.84 3.95 3.16
N LEU A 161 9.77 4.11 1.85
CA LEU A 161 10.92 4.06 0.93
C LEU A 161 11.27 5.43 0.35
N GLY A 162 10.72 6.50 0.93
CA GLY A 162 11.01 7.85 0.46
C GLY A 162 12.46 8.26 0.63
N LYS A 163 13.00 8.90 -0.42
CA LYS A 163 14.39 9.40 -0.50
C LYS A 163 15.49 8.33 -0.45
N VAL A 164 15.17 7.04 -0.58
CA VAL A 164 16.17 5.94 -0.50
C VAL A 164 17.05 5.86 -1.75
N ASN A 165 16.54 6.28 -2.91
CA ASN A 165 17.26 6.28 -4.19
C ASN A 165 17.71 7.70 -4.63
N GLY A 166 17.64 8.70 -3.75
CA GLY A 166 17.94 10.10 -4.08
C GLY A 166 16.81 10.84 -4.82
N GLU A 167 15.70 10.17 -5.14
CA GLU A 167 14.51 10.79 -5.72
C GLU A 167 13.49 11.13 -4.61
N GLU A 168 12.72 12.21 -4.81
CA GLU A 168 11.56 12.49 -3.96
C GLU A 168 10.44 11.49 -4.27
N SER A 169 10.52 10.32 -3.64
CA SER A 169 9.41 9.38 -3.59
C SER A 169 8.69 9.47 -2.24
N TYR A 170 7.38 9.30 -2.26
CA TYR A 170 6.56 9.18 -1.04
C TYR A 170 6.09 7.74 -0.84
N GLU A 171 6.89 6.80 -1.33
CA GLU A 171 6.50 5.41 -1.40
C GLU A 171 6.43 4.80 -0.01
N VAL A 172 5.32 4.10 0.26
CA VAL A 172 5.18 3.19 1.38
C VAL A 172 4.81 1.83 0.81
N VAL A 173 5.56 0.81 1.16
CA VAL A 173 5.27 -0.57 0.77
C VAL A 173 4.72 -1.31 1.98
N ILE A 174 3.56 -1.94 1.82
CA ILE A 174 3.01 -2.88 2.80
C ILE A 174 3.45 -4.30 2.39
N THR A 175 3.70 -5.15 3.37
CA THR A 175 4.04 -6.56 3.13
C THR A 175 2.96 -7.29 2.29
N LYS A 176 3.30 -8.45 1.76
CA LYS A 176 2.49 -9.19 0.80
C LYS A 176 1.12 -9.65 1.34
N GLY A 177 0.21 -9.94 0.43
CA GLY A 177 -1.08 -10.57 0.77
C GLY A 177 -2.09 -9.60 1.39
N ALA A 178 -2.12 -8.36 0.91
CA ALA A 178 -3.01 -7.33 1.44
C ALA A 178 -4.48 -7.64 1.14
N LYS A 179 -5.26 -7.89 2.20
CA LYS A 179 -6.72 -8.12 2.13
C LYS A 179 -7.44 -6.81 2.43
N LEU A 180 -8.13 -6.25 1.43
CA LEU A 180 -8.79 -4.95 1.52
C LEU A 180 -10.31 -5.09 1.45
N LYS A 181 -11.00 -4.30 2.27
CA LYS A 181 -12.46 -4.15 2.23
C LYS A 181 -12.84 -2.75 1.79
N ILE A 182 -13.70 -2.64 0.77
CA ILE A 182 -14.23 -1.37 0.29
C ILE A 182 -15.42 -0.97 1.17
N VAL A 183 -15.25 0.08 1.95
CA VAL A 183 -16.30 0.57 2.85
C VAL A 183 -17.15 1.67 2.22
N SER A 184 -16.59 2.42 1.28
CA SER A 184 -17.29 3.46 0.52
C SER A 184 -16.50 3.85 -0.73
N MET A 185 -17.03 4.75 -1.56
CA MET A 185 -16.28 5.33 -2.68
C MET A 185 -16.70 6.77 -2.94
N ASP A 186 -15.77 7.61 -3.36
CA ASP A 186 -16.05 8.95 -3.88
C ASP A 186 -15.87 8.99 -5.42
N ALA A 187 -15.79 10.19 -6.00
CA ALA A 187 -15.63 10.36 -7.44
C ALA A 187 -14.28 9.85 -7.96
N ARG A 188 -13.26 9.77 -7.10
CA ARG A 188 -11.86 9.46 -7.46
C ARG A 188 -11.38 8.15 -6.83
N TYR A 189 -11.78 7.83 -5.61
CA TYR A 189 -11.21 6.73 -4.84
C TYR A 189 -12.25 5.71 -4.38
N TYR A 190 -11.84 4.43 -4.39
CA TYR A 190 -12.40 3.42 -3.51
C TYR A 190 -11.77 3.59 -2.12
N ASN A 191 -12.60 3.77 -1.10
CA ASN A 191 -12.16 3.88 0.29
C ASN A 191 -12.09 2.49 0.89
N CYS A 192 -10.86 2.04 1.16
CA CYS A 192 -10.55 0.72 1.63
C CYS A 192 -10.05 0.72 3.07
N ILE A 193 -10.34 -0.33 3.81
CA ILE A 193 -9.63 -0.68 5.06
C ILE A 193 -8.74 -1.88 4.76
N LEU A 194 -7.48 -1.82 5.17
CA LEU A 194 -6.63 -3.01 5.23
C LEU A 194 -7.06 -3.88 6.42
N LEU A 195 -7.53 -5.09 6.13
CA LEU A 195 -7.98 -6.04 7.14
C LEU A 195 -6.79 -6.77 7.75
N GLU A 196 -5.95 -7.33 6.88
CA GLU A 196 -4.76 -8.08 7.25
C GLU A 196 -3.82 -8.20 6.05
N THR A 197 -2.62 -8.66 6.33
CA THR A 197 -1.63 -9.13 5.35
C THR A 197 -1.34 -10.59 5.67
N ASP A 198 -0.64 -11.30 4.78
CA ASP A 198 -0.23 -12.66 5.11
C ASP A 198 0.70 -12.65 6.34
N SER A 199 0.43 -13.55 7.28
CA SER A 199 1.42 -13.97 8.26
C SER A 199 2.51 -14.74 7.50
N ARG A 200 3.77 -14.46 7.85
CA ARG A 200 4.87 -15.40 7.56
C ARG A 200 4.52 -16.77 8.11
#